data_AF-A0A0N8GJJ3-F1
#
_entry.id   AF-A0A0N8GJJ3-F1
#
_cell.length_a   1.000
_cell.length_b   1.000
_cell.length_c   1.000
_cell.angle_alpha   90.00
_cell.angle_beta   90.00
_cell.angle_gamma   90.00
#
_symmetry.space_group_name_H-M   'P 1'
#
loop_
_entity.id
_entity.type
_entity.pdbx_description
1 polymer ?
#
loop_
_entity_poly.entity_id
_entity_poly.type
_entity_poly.pdbx_seq_one_letter_code
_entity_poly.pdbx_strand_id
1 'polypeptide(L)'
;MSVFDSILKSIAGSPDDVANLAAKVGIDPAMAEKAIAALGHAHQLEGDTVEAAAAKTGLPTGTLKQIVDQIGGEGSLMEFANILDRDGDGNPLDDIAGMAKGLFGKS
;
A
#
# COMPACT_ATOMS: atom_id res chain seq x y z
N MET A 1 17.21 9.39 -15.72
CA MET A 1 16.47 8.49 -14.82
C MET A 1 16.29 9.24 -13.51
N SER A 2 15.06 9.63 -13.21
CA SER A 2 14.75 10.52 -12.09
C SER A 2 14.77 9.76 -10.77
N VAL A 3 15.19 10.42 -9.69
CA VAL A 3 15.08 9.90 -8.31
C VAL A 3 13.65 9.44 -8.01
N PHE A 4 12.67 10.10 -8.61
CA PHE A 4 11.26 9.74 -8.61
C PHE A 4 10.98 8.33 -9.18
N ASP A 5 11.67 7.91 -10.25
CA ASP A 5 11.55 6.57 -10.84
C ASP A 5 12.19 5.49 -9.94
N SER A 6 13.29 5.83 -9.26
CA SER A 6 13.91 4.95 -8.26
C SER A 6 13.04 4.80 -7.01
N ILE A 7 12.35 5.85 -6.59
CA ILE A 7 11.41 5.84 -5.46
C ILE A 7 10.16 5.07 -5.85
N LEU A 8 9.59 5.32 -7.03
CA LEU A 8 8.45 4.56 -7.56
C LEU A 8 8.79 3.08 -7.69
N LYS A 9 9.99 2.75 -8.16
CA LYS A 9 10.44 1.36 -8.29
C LYS A 9 10.76 0.69 -6.95
N SER A 10 11.07 1.47 -5.91
CA SER A 10 11.35 0.96 -4.56
C SER A 10 10.12 0.94 -3.65
N ILE A 11 9.08 1.73 -3.96
CA ILE A 11 7.88 1.91 -3.11
C ILE A 11 6.64 1.29 -3.78
N ALA A 12 6.52 1.34 -5.11
CA ALA A 12 5.31 0.92 -5.83
C ALA A 12 5.23 -0.58 -6.15
N GLY A 13 5.95 -1.43 -5.42
CA GLY A 13 5.68 -2.87 -5.44
C GLY A 13 6.33 -3.61 -6.60
N SER A 14 7.65 -3.74 -6.57
CA SER A 14 8.22 -4.98 -7.09
C SER A 14 7.79 -6.11 -6.13
N PRO A 15 7.41 -7.30 -6.62
CA PRO A 15 7.16 -8.47 -5.77
C PRO A 15 8.32 -8.72 -4.78
N ASP A 16 9.54 -8.35 -5.19
CA ASP A 16 10.74 -8.37 -4.38
C ASP A 16 10.70 -7.42 -3.16
N ASP A 17 10.07 -6.24 -3.25
CA ASP A 17 9.98 -5.29 -2.14
C ASP A 17 8.99 -5.77 -1.08
N VAL A 18 7.85 -6.31 -1.50
CA VAL A 18 6.87 -6.93 -0.58
C VAL A 18 7.49 -8.17 0.07
N ALA A 19 8.21 -9.00 -0.68
CA ALA A 19 8.91 -10.17 -0.13
C ALA A 19 10.01 -9.76 0.87
N ASN A 20 10.80 -8.73 0.56
CA ASN A 20 11.85 -8.22 1.45
C ASN A 20 11.26 -7.58 2.72
N LEU A 21 10.16 -6.84 2.59
CA LEU A 21 9.43 -6.28 3.72
C LEU A 21 8.88 -7.40 4.62
N ALA A 22 8.23 -8.38 4.02
CA ALA A 22 7.68 -9.54 4.71
C ALA A 22 8.76 -10.31 5.47
N ALA A 23 9.92 -10.54 4.84
CA ALA A 23 11.07 -11.17 5.47
C ALA A 23 11.64 -10.36 6.65
N LYS A 24 11.71 -9.03 6.55
CA LYS A 24 12.17 -8.15 7.64
C LYS A 24 11.22 -8.14 8.84
N VAL A 25 9.91 -8.18 8.56
CA VAL A 25 8.85 -8.12 9.58
C VAL A 25 8.53 -9.51 10.14
N GLY A 26 8.96 -10.58 9.46
CA GLY A 26 8.74 -11.96 9.87
C GLY A 26 7.34 -12.47 9.56
N ILE A 27 6.73 -12.01 8.46
CA ILE A 27 5.40 -12.42 8.00
C ILE A 27 5.46 -12.99 6.59
N ASP A 28 4.40 -13.69 6.17
CA ASP A 28 4.27 -14.14 4.78
C ASP A 28 4.13 -12.95 3.81
N PRO A 29 4.68 -13.02 2.58
CA PRO A 29 4.55 -11.98 1.57
C PRO A 29 3.10 -11.61 1.26
N ALA A 30 2.21 -12.61 1.15
CA ALA A 30 0.79 -12.38 0.94
C ALA A 30 0.14 -11.63 2.13
N MET A 31 0.65 -11.83 3.34
CA MET A 31 0.19 -11.11 4.53
C MET A 31 0.69 -9.67 4.56
N ALA A 32 1.94 -9.44 4.12
CA ALA A 32 2.49 -8.10 3.96
C ALA A 32 1.72 -7.30 2.91
N GLU A 33 1.38 -7.91 1.78
CA GLU A 33 0.58 -7.28 0.72
C GLU A 33 -0.81 -6.88 1.23
N LYS A 34 -1.49 -7.81 1.93
CA LYS A 34 -2.77 -7.54 2.60
C LYS A 34 -2.67 -6.43 3.63
N ALA A 35 -1.56 -6.36 4.37
CA ALA A 35 -1.29 -5.32 5.35
C ALA A 35 -1.12 -3.94 4.70
N ILE A 36 -0.32 -3.84 3.65
CA ILE A 36 -0.11 -2.60 2.87
C ILE A 36 -1.45 -2.10 2.34
N ALA A 37 -2.25 -2.97 1.72
CA ALA A 37 -3.57 -2.61 1.20
C ALA A 37 -4.54 -2.15 2.31
N ALA A 38 -4.52 -2.83 3.46
CA ALA A 38 -5.36 -2.44 4.60
C ALA A 38 -4.92 -1.09 5.22
N LEU A 39 -3.61 -0.83 5.30
CA LEU A 39 -3.05 0.43 5.78
C LEU A 39 -3.36 1.58 4.82
N GLY A 40 -3.20 1.38 3.50
CA GLY A 40 -3.56 2.36 2.49
C GLY A 40 -5.05 2.71 2.53
N HIS A 41 -5.92 1.72 2.74
CA HIS A 41 -7.34 1.98 2.96
C HIS A 41 -7.65 2.68 4.27
N ALA A 42 -7.00 2.26 5.35
CA ALA A 42 -7.24 2.82 6.66
C ALA A 42 -6.79 4.29 6.74
N HIS A 43 -5.84 4.72 5.92
CA HIS A 43 -5.36 6.11 5.86
C HIS A 43 -6.49 7.10 5.56
N GLN A 44 -7.43 6.73 4.70
CA GLN A 44 -8.53 7.60 4.30
C GLN A 44 -9.61 7.72 5.37
N LEU A 45 -9.62 6.82 6.35
CA LEU A 45 -10.55 6.84 7.48
C LEU A 45 -9.92 7.71 8.58
N GLU A 46 -10.50 8.88 8.87
CA GLU A 46 -10.06 9.76 9.96
C GLU A 46 -9.94 8.97 11.29
N GLY A 47 -8.71 8.74 11.77
CA GLY A 47 -8.45 7.95 12.99
C GLY A 47 -7.08 7.24 13.01
N ASP A 48 -6.90 6.30 13.95
CA ASP A 48 -5.69 5.48 14.07
C ASP A 48 -5.66 4.39 12.98
N THR A 49 -5.01 4.73 11.87
CA THR A 49 -4.77 3.89 10.68
C THR A 49 -4.34 2.47 11.00
N VAL A 50 -3.50 2.32 12.02
CA VAL A 50 -2.91 1.04 12.40
C VAL A 50 -3.94 0.15 13.08
N GLU A 51 -4.85 0.71 13.86
CA GLU A 51 -5.92 -0.04 14.53
C GLU A 51 -6.97 -0.52 13.53
N ALA A 52 -7.36 0.33 12.58
CA ALA A 52 -8.27 -0.05 11.51
C ALA A 52 -7.66 -1.13 10.58
N ALA A 53 -6.36 -1.03 10.28
CA ALA A 53 -5.64 -2.06 9.53
C ALA A 53 -5.50 -3.37 10.32
N ALA A 54 -5.30 -3.30 11.64
CA ALA A 54 -5.24 -4.47 12.53
C ALA A 54 -6.54 -5.25 12.49
N ALA A 55 -7.68 -4.56 12.59
CA ALA A 55 -9.00 -5.18 12.52
C ALA A 55 -9.24 -5.93 11.18
N LYS A 56 -8.71 -5.44 10.07
CA LYS A 56 -8.89 -6.06 8.73
C LYS A 56 -7.90 -7.19 8.44
N THR A 57 -6.68 -7.07 8.94
CA THR A 57 -5.58 -8.00 8.63
C THR A 57 -5.48 -9.13 9.64
N GLY A 58 -5.89 -8.88 10.89
CA GLY A 58 -5.60 -9.74 12.04
C GLY A 58 -4.16 -9.63 12.53
N LEU A 59 -3.36 -8.69 12.00
CA LEU A 59 -1.99 -8.47 12.41
C LEU A 59 -1.91 -7.59 13.66
N PRO A 60 -0.88 -7.78 14.50
CA PRO A 60 -0.61 -6.88 15.61
C PRO A 60 -0.36 -5.45 15.11
N THR A 61 -0.85 -4.47 15.86
CA THR A 61 -0.62 -3.04 15.56
C THR A 61 0.87 -2.70 15.49
N GLY A 62 1.71 -3.32 16.34
CA GLY A 62 3.17 -3.16 16.29
C GLY A 62 3.79 -3.62 14.96
N THR A 63 3.34 -4.76 14.43
CA THR A 63 3.77 -5.29 13.12
C THR A 63 3.35 -4.36 12.00
N LEU A 64 2.12 -3.86 12.04
CA LEU A 64 1.60 -2.90 11.06
C LEU A 64 2.35 -1.57 11.10
N LYS A 65 2.71 -1.08 12.29
CA LYS A 65 3.53 0.13 12.45
C LYS A 65 4.92 -0.05 11.84
N GLN A 66 5.56 -1.22 12.02
CA GLN A 66 6.83 -1.53 11.35
C GLN A 66 6.72 -1.59 9.83
N ILE A 67 5.58 -2.07 9.32
CA ILE A 67 5.28 -2.07 7.88
C ILE A 67 5.20 -0.63 7.36
N VAL A 68 4.45 0.25 8.04
CA VAL A 68 4.38 1.68 7.71
C VAL A 68 5.76 2.34 7.72
N ASP A 69 6.55 2.11 8.76
CA ASP A 69 7.90 2.67 8.90
C ASP A 69 8.83 2.22 7.76
N GLN A 70 8.74 0.94 7.35
CA GLN A 70 9.57 0.40 6.27
C GLN A 70 9.16 0.88 4.87
N ILE A 71 7.88 1.21 4.65
CA ILE A 71 7.37 1.78 3.39
C ILE A 71 7.82 3.25 3.23
N GLY A 72 8.23 3.90 4.32
CA GLY A 72 8.70 5.28 4.34
C GLY A 72 7.84 6.23 5.19
N GLY A 73 6.97 5.68 6.04
CA GLY A 73 6.12 6.45 6.95
C GLY A 73 4.87 7.02 6.26
N GLU A 74 4.15 7.87 6.99
CA GLU A 74 2.85 8.43 6.56
C GLU A 74 2.96 9.25 5.25
N GLY A 75 4.09 9.92 5.02
CA GLY A 75 4.31 10.70 3.79
C GLY A 75 4.43 9.83 2.53
N SER A 76 5.05 8.65 2.64
CA SER A 76 5.15 7.70 1.52
C SER A 76 3.82 7.02 1.22
N LEU A 77 2.98 6.80 2.24
CA LEU A 77 1.62 6.29 2.06
C LEU A 77 0.71 7.32 1.41
N MET A 78 0.84 8.60 1.77
CA MET A 78 0.11 9.69 1.13
C MET A 78 0.52 9.85 -0.34
N GLU A 79 1.82 9.78 -0.64
CA GLU A 79 2.30 9.81 -2.01
C GLU A 79 1.84 8.57 -2.80
N PHE A 80 1.86 7.38 -2.18
CA PHE A 80 1.33 6.16 -2.78
C PHE A 80 -0.16 6.29 -3.10
N ALA A 81 -0.95 6.82 -2.16
CA ALA A 81 -2.37 7.08 -2.37
C ALA A 81 -2.60 8.10 -3.50
N ASN A 82 -1.81 9.19 -3.57
CA ASN A 82 -1.87 10.17 -4.66
C ASN A 82 -1.49 9.59 -6.03
N ILE A 83 -0.56 8.63 -6.07
CA ILE A 83 -0.17 7.95 -7.31
C ILE A 83 -1.28 7.01 -7.79
N LEU A 84 -1.96 6.36 -6.84
CA LEU A 84 -3.06 5.45 -7.11
C LEU A 84 -4.37 6.18 -7.45
N ASP A 85 -4.60 7.35 -6.86
CA ASP A 85 -5.68 8.30 -7.14
C ASP A 85 -5.34 9.13 -8.39
N ARG A 86 -5.49 8.48 -9.54
CA ARG A 86 -4.96 8.98 -10.81
C ARG A 86 -5.88 10.03 -11.44
N ASP A 87 -7.16 10.02 -11.10
CA ASP A 87 -8.12 11.04 -11.53
C ASP A 87 -8.34 12.15 -10.48
N GLY A 88 -7.79 11.98 -9.27
CA GLY A 88 -7.72 13.00 -8.23
C GLY A 88 -9.04 13.20 -7.49
N ASP A 89 -9.91 12.19 -7.50
CA ASP A 89 -11.22 12.22 -6.85
C ASP A 89 -11.17 11.80 -5.37
N GLY A 90 -9.99 11.36 -4.90
CA GLY A 90 -9.76 10.90 -3.53
C GLY A 90 -10.06 9.42 -3.32
N ASN A 91 -10.43 8.67 -4.35
CA ASN A 91 -10.79 7.25 -4.28
C ASN A 91 -9.89 6.37 -5.20
N PRO A 92 -8.68 6.01 -4.72
CA PRO A 92 -7.73 5.20 -5.48
C PRO A 92 -8.25 3.80 -5.85
N LEU A 93 -9.32 3.31 -5.21
CA LEU A 93 -9.91 2.02 -5.54
C LEU A 93 -10.59 2.01 -6.90
N ASP A 94 -11.29 3.09 -7.25
CA ASP A 94 -12.03 3.16 -8.51
C ASP A 94 -11.04 3.31 -9.67
N ASP A 95 -9.89 3.93 -9.46
CA ASP A 95 -8.76 3.96 -10.38
C ASP A 95 -8.11 2.59 -10.59
N ILE A 96 -7.84 1.83 -9.50
CA ILE A 96 -7.32 0.46 -9.60
C ILE A 96 -8.34 -0.44 -10.31
N ALA A 97 -9.61 -0.34 -9.92
CA ALA A 97 -10.69 -1.08 -10.55
C ALA A 97 -10.86 -0.67 -12.02
N GLY A 98 -10.67 0.61 -12.35
CA GLY A 98 -10.66 1.16 -13.69
C GLY A 98 -9.50 0.63 -14.53
N MET A 99 -8.29 0.52 -13.97
CA MET A 99 -7.15 -0.11 -14.62
C MET A 99 -7.38 -1.61 -14.85
N ALA A 100 -7.86 -2.34 -13.85
CA ALA A 100 -8.20 -3.75 -14.00
C ALA A 100 -9.29 -3.95 -15.06
N LYS A 101 -10.33 -3.12 -15.06
CA LYS A 101 -11.40 -3.15 -16.06
C LYS A 101 -10.93 -2.76 -17.46
N GLY A 102 -9.97 -1.83 -17.58
CA GLY A 102 -9.36 -1.44 -18.85
C GLY A 102 -8.50 -2.54 -19.46
N LEU A 103 -7.82 -3.35 -18.63
CA LEU A 103 -6.99 -4.47 -19.06
C LEU A 103 -7.79 -5.76 -19.34
N PHE A 104 -8.86 -6.02 -18.59
CA PHE A 104 -9.69 -7.23 -18.76
C PHE A 104 -10.97 -7.01 -19.58
N GLY A 105 -11.40 -5.77 -19.78
CA GLY A 105 -12.65 -5.41 -20.45
C GLY A 105 -12.53 -5.14 -21.96
N LYS A 106 -11.34 -5.34 -22.55
CA LYS A 106 -11.14 -5.22 -23.99
C LYS A 106 -10.89 -6.60 -24.60
N SER A 107 -11.98 -7.28 -24.95
CA SER A 107 -12.02 -8.20 -26.08
C SER A 107 -12.73 -7.52 -27.24
#